data_AF-A0A5P9K3P1-F1
#
_entry.id   AF-A0A5P9K3P1-F1
#
_cell.length_a   1.000
_cell.length_b   1.000
_cell.length_c   1.000
_cell.angle_alpha   90.00
_cell.angle_beta   90.00
_cell.angle_gamma   90.00
#
_symmetry.space_group_name_H-M   'P 1'
#
loop_
_entity.id
_entity.type
_entity.pdbx_description
1 polymer ?
#
loop_
_entity_poly.entity_id
_entity_poly.type
_entity_poly.pdbx_seq_one_letter_code
_entity_poly.pdbx_strand_id
1 'polypeptide(L)' 'MTTGYFFVKLRGADDVSGLILPDIGDRNALLRKGAELLSHLHAAPVRPDEIELVPYFPPQSETVLVRQPNQQFGLT' A
#
# COMPACT_ATOMS: atom_id res chain seq x y z
N MET A 1 5.04 -3.48 -18.35
CA MET A 1 5.61 -2.53 -17.37
C MET A 1 5.09 -2.95 -16.01
N THR A 2 5.96 -3.39 -15.09
CA THR A 2 5.58 -3.68 -13.71
C THR A 2 5.33 -2.35 -13.00
N THR A 3 4.07 -2.08 -12.64
CA THR A 3 3.74 -0.91 -11.81
C THR A 3 4.38 -1.09 -10.44
N GLY A 4 5.36 -0.25 -10.11
CA GLY A 4 5.95 -0.20 -8.78
C GLY A 4 4.96 0.39 -7.77
N TYR A 5 5.20 0.20 -6.48
CA TYR A 5 4.42 0.80 -5.42
C TYR A 5 5.33 1.41 -4.36
N PHE A 6 4.83 2.44 -3.68
CA PHE A 6 5.47 3.03 -2.53
C PHE A 6 4.53 2.98 -1.33
N PHE A 7 5.08 2.59 -0.18
CA PHE A 7 4.49 2.84 1.12
C PHE A 7 4.84 4.26 1.55
N VAL A 8 3.81 5.06 1.78
CA VAL A 8 3.90 6.47 2.16
C VAL A 8 3.54 6.59 3.63
N LYS A 9 4.47 7.14 4.42
CA LYS A 9 4.29 7.33 5.86
C LYS A 9 4.87 8.66 6.32
N LEU A 10 4.49 9.08 7.52
CA LEU A 10 5.13 10.20 8.20
C LEU A 10 6.58 9.85 8.56
N ARG A 11 7.49 10.80 8.38
CA ARG A 11 8.89 10.64 8.74
C ARG A 11 9.02 10.53 10.25
N GLY A 12 9.75 9.52 10.72
CA GLY A 12 9.96 9.27 12.14
C GLY A 12 8.75 8.66 12.88
N ALA A 13 7.66 8.34 12.18
CA ALA A 13 6.60 7.53 12.77
C ALA A 13 7.09 6.08 12.94
N ASP A 14 6.95 5.57 14.17
CA ASP A 14 7.25 4.18 14.55
C ASP A 14 6.10 3.23 14.18
N ASP A 15 4.87 3.75 14.21
CA ASP A 15 3.67 3.02 13.82
C ASP A 15 3.59 2.78 12.31
N VAL A 16 3.04 1.62 11.92
CA VAL A 16 2.80 1.23 10.51
C VAL A 16 1.56 1.94 9.93
N SER A 17 1.36 3.20 10.28
CA SER A 17 0.26 4.04 9.76
C SER A 17 0.72 4.67 8.45
N GLY A 18 0.15 4.21 7.34
CA GLY A 18 0.54 4.72 6.02
C GLY A 18 -0.36 4.25 4.90
N LEU A 19 0.00 4.64 3.69
CA LEU A 19 -0.77 4.42 2.47
C LEU A 19 0.10 3.77 1.42
N ILE A 20 -0.46 2.89 0.60
CA ILE A 20 0.24 2.35 -0.58
C ILE A 20 -0.20 3.14 -1.80
N LEU A 21 0.75 3.75 -2.49
CA LEU A 21 0.52 4.49 -3.74
C LEU A 21 1.24 3.80 -4.91
N PRO A 22 0.62 3.75 -6.11
CA PRO A 22 1.32 3.28 -7.30
C PRO A 22 2.39 4.28 -7.70
N ASP A 23 3.53 3.79 -8.16
CA ASP A 23 4.56 4.62 -8.77
C ASP A 23 4.06 5.19 -10.10
N ILE A 24 4.07 6.51 -10.21
CA ILE A 24 3.66 7.27 -11.40
C ILE A 24 4.86 7.91 -12.11
N GLY A 25 6.09 7.61 -11.71
CA GLY A 25 7.32 8.14 -12.30
C GLY A 25 7.65 9.59 -11.94
N ASP A 26 6.74 10.33 -11.30
CA ASP A 26 6.98 11.68 -10.77
C ASP A 26 6.98 11.66 -9.23
N ARG A 27 8.18 11.73 -8.66
CA ARG A 27 8.39 11.70 -7.21
C ARG A 27 7.75 12.90 -6.50
N ASN A 28 7.75 14.09 -7.10
CA ASN A 28 7.16 15.28 -6.47
C ASN A 28 5.64 15.20 -6.46
N ALA A 29 5.03 14.67 -7.52
CA ALA A 29 3.60 14.41 -7.57
C ALA A 29 3.19 13.34 -6.54
N LEU A 30 3.98 12.28 -6.38
CA LEU A 30 3.80 11.29 -5.32
C LEU A 30 3.84 11.90 -3.92
N LEU A 31 4.83 12.75 -3.65
CA LEU A 31 4.97 13.39 -2.35
C LEU A 31 3.76 14.30 -2.04
N ARG A 32 3.33 15.12 -3.02
CA ARG A 32 2.15 15.98 -2.84
C ARG A 32 0.88 15.18 -2.57
N LYS A 33 0.66 14.12 -3.34
CA LYS A 33 -0.52 13.26 -3.17
C LYS A 33 -0.47 12.46 -1.87
N GLY A 34 0.71 11.98 -1.49
CA GLY A 34 0.95 11.34 -0.21
C GLY A 34 0.62 12.24 0.97
N ALA A 35 1.10 13.49 0.95
CA ALA A 35 0.83 14.48 1.97
C ALA A 35 -0.66 14.85 2.07
N GLU A 36 -1.35 15.01 0.93
CA GLU A 36 -2.79 15.24 0.89
C GLU A 36 -3.57 14.10 1.56
N LEU A 37 -3.27 12.85 1.20
CA LEU A 37 -4.00 11.69 1.72
C LEU A 37 -3.67 11.39 3.18
N LEU A 38 -2.42 11.55 3.60
CA LEU A 38 -2.04 11.44 5.01
C LEU A 38 -2.67 12.55 5.84
N SER A 39 -2.83 13.76 5.29
CA SER A 39 -3.53 14.83 6.00
C SER A 39 -4.98 14.44 6.30
N HIS A 40 -5.65 13.80 5.34
CA HIS A 40 -7.00 13.30 5.52
C HIS A 40 -7.06 12.14 6.52
N LEU A 41 -6.13 11.18 6.43
CA LEU A 41 -6.08 10.02 7.31
C LEU A 41 -5.84 10.41 8.78
N HIS A 42 -4.96 11.39 9.02
CA HIS A 42 -4.61 11.86 10.36
C HIS A 42 -5.48 13.03 10.86
N ALA A 43 -6.40 13.54 10.03
CA ALA A 43 -7.17 14.76 10.31
C ALA A 43 -6.30 15.96 10.76
N ALA A 44 -5.10 16.07 10.19
CA ALA A 44 -4.09 17.08 10.54
C ALA A 44 -3.31 17.50 9.28
N PRO A 45 -2.80 18.74 9.19
CA PRO A 45 -2.00 19.15 8.03
C PRO A 45 -0.67 18.39 7.98
N VAL A 46 -0.36 17.80 6.83
CA VAL A 46 0.91 17.11 6.54
C VAL A 46 1.55 17.75 5.31
N ARG A 47 2.84 18.08 5.39
CA ARG A 47 3.59 18.64 4.27
C ARG A 47 4.37 17.57 3.50
N PRO A 48 4.65 17.81 2.21
CA PRO A 48 5.45 16.89 1.39
C PRO A 48 6.86 16.61 1.93
N ASP A 49 7.46 17.51 2.72
CA ASP A 49 8.77 17.31 3.31
C ASP A 49 8.74 16.48 4.60
N GLU A 50 7.57 16.30 5.21
CA GLU A 50 7.34 15.52 6.44
C GLU A 50 7.08 14.04 6.17
N ILE A 51 6.98 13.65 4.91
CA ILE A 51 6.68 12.27 4.51
C ILE A 51 7.92 11.54 3.99
N GLU A 52 7.81 10.22 4.00
CA GLU A 52 8.78 9.28 3.48
C GLU A 52 8.11 8.34 2.48
N LEU A 53 8.80 8.09 1.35
CA LEU A 53 8.40 7.11 0.34
C LEU A 53 9.33 5.90 0.46
N VAL A 54 8.77 4.77 0.86
CA VAL A 54 9.50 3.50 0.99
C VAL A 54 9.03 2.57 -0.13
N PRO A 55 9.92 1.98 -0.95
CA PRO A 55 9.51 0.99 -1.95
C PRO A 55 8.69 -0.13 -1.30
N TYR A 56 7.51 -0.40 -1.86
CA TYR A 56 6.60 -1.41 -1.34
C TYR A 56 6.56 -2.62 -2.27
N PHE A 57 6.81 -3.79 -1.69
CA PHE A 57 6.74 -5.07 -2.36
C PHE A 57 5.54 -5.82 -1.78
N PRO A 58 4.38 -5.84 -2.46
CA PRO A 58 3.23 -6.56 -1.96
C PRO A 58 3.63 -8.02 -1.73
N PRO A 59 3.22 -8.64 -0.60
CA PRO A 59 3.41 -10.07 -0.44
C PRO A 59 2.75 -10.75 -1.64
N GLN A 60 3.42 -11.76 -2.19
CA GLN A 60 2.80 -12.58 -3.22
C GLN A 60 1.51 -13.12 -2.61
N SER A 61 0.36 -12.88 -3.27
CA SER A 61 -0.90 -13.44 -2.84
C SER A 61 -0.71 -14.95 -2.82
N GLU A 62 -0.52 -15.53 -1.63
CA GLU A 62 -0.67 -16.95 -1.46
C GLU A 62 -2.11 -17.22 -1.86
N THR A 63 -2.32 -17.88 -3.00
CA THR A 63 -3.64 -18.34 -3.39
C THR A 63 -4.09 -19.24 -2.24
N VAL A 64 -4.84 -18.68 -1.29
CA VAL A 64 -5.46 -19.46 -0.23
C VAL A 64 -6.39 -20.39 -0.98
N LEU A 65 -5.93 -21.62 -1.20
CA LEU A 65 -6.74 -22.70 -1.70
C LEU A 65 -7.77 -22.94 -0.60
N VAL A 66 -8.88 -22.20 -0.66
CA VAL A 66 -10.04 -22.46 0.17
C VAL A 66 -10.48 -23.86 -0.21
N ARG A 67 -10.02 -24.86 0.55
CA ARG A 67 -10.52 -26.23 0.46
C ARG A 67 -11.99 -26.14 0.83
N GLN A 68 -12.85 -26.04 -0.18
CA GLN A 68 -14.28 -26.21 -0.01
C GLN A 68 -14.51 -27.65 0.48
N PRO A 69 -15.16 -27.87 1.64
CA PRO A 69 -15.27 -29.21 2.21
C PRO A 69 -16.21 -30.19 1.47
N ASN A 70 -16.87 -29.81 0.35
CA ASN A 70 -17.93 -30.65 -0.24
C ASN A 70 -17.84 -30.80 -1.77
N GLN A 71 -16.76 -31.35 -2.32
CA GLN A 71 -16.79 -32.00 -3.64
C GLN A 71 -16.55 -33.50 -3.43
N GLN A 72 -17.65 -34.16 -3.07
CA GLN A 72 -17.76 -35.61 -2.97
C GLN A 72 -17.54 -36.20 -4.37
N PHE A 73 -16.45 -36.94 -4.55
CA PHE A 73 -16.19 -37.70 -5.77
C PHE A 73 -17.29 -38.75 -5.96
N GLY A 74 -18.22 -38.50 -6.87
CA GLY A 74 -19.07 -39.54 -7.44
C GLY A 74 -18.25 -40.36 -8.42
N LEU A 75 -17.57 -41.40 -7.92
CA LEU A 75 -17.13 -42.54 -8.72
C LEU A 75 -18.29 -43.54 -8.79
N THR A 76 -19.13 -43.45 -9.83
CA THR A 76 -19.70 -44.57 -10.62
C THR A 76 -20.78 -44.08 -11.56
#